data_AF-A0A2S6XBZ2-F1
#
_entry.id   AF-A0A2S6XBZ2-F1
#
_cell.length_a   1.000
_cell.length_b   1.000
_cell.length_c   1.000
_cell.angle_alpha   90.00
_cell.angle_beta   90.00
_cell.angle_gamma   90.00
#
_symmetry.space_group_name_H-M   'P 1'
#
loop_
_entity.id
_entity.type
_entity.pdbx_description
1 polymer ?
#
loop_
_entity_poly.entity_id
_entity_poly.type
_entity_poly.pdbx_seq_one_letter_code
_entity_poly.pdbx_strand_id
1 'polypeptide(L)'
;MRLLGRALNSFELPDETLRRLDCALAHDGSLHSAHHSAGLHRETYRHTWLLADGSALTLWELVHNTAPGSEPQHEVYVDEEELRAAGSRLALPPDTPDFELPVQVQLSPVPTPRHAYVPDASADHARRLLRRAENADRPDADLADRLSTACGHQISQAFGGPGRTGRARIGFSLYEHAFLLRDGAEVSLWEVEHTATPDGRHMCEVYASEDTARRAMERRAAQVSP
;
A
#
# COMPACT_ATOMS: atom_id res chain seq x y z
N MET A 1 18.11 -8.03 0.32
CA MET A 1 19.02 -7.07 0.99
C MET A 1 20.48 -7.48 0.74
N ARG A 2 21.11 -7.02 -0.35
CA ARG A 2 22.53 -7.34 -0.68
C ARG A 2 23.52 -6.33 -0.09
N LEU A 3 23.06 -5.13 0.27
CA LEU A 3 23.88 -4.02 0.79
C LEU A 3 24.56 -4.36 2.13
N LEU A 4 23.80 -4.74 3.15
CA LEU A 4 24.34 -5.06 4.47
C LEU A 4 25.25 -6.29 4.45
N GLY A 5 24.95 -7.27 3.58
CA GLY A 5 25.73 -8.50 3.47
C GLY A 5 27.09 -8.33 2.78
N ARG A 6 27.33 -7.22 2.07
CA ARG A 6 28.64 -6.92 1.44
C ARG A 6 29.44 -5.87 2.19
N ALA A 7 28.78 -5.05 3.02
CA ALA A 7 29.44 -3.97 3.73
C ALA A 7 30.30 -4.51 4.88
N LEU A 8 31.56 -4.04 4.94
CA LEU A 8 32.55 -4.44 5.92
C LEU A 8 32.17 -4.04 7.35
N ASN A 9 31.43 -2.95 7.51
CA ASN A 9 31.04 -2.35 8.79
C ASN A 9 29.54 -2.44 9.06
N SER A 10 28.81 -3.37 8.42
CA SER A 10 27.36 -3.51 8.62
C SER A 10 26.98 -3.80 10.08
N PHE A 11 27.89 -4.39 10.87
CA PHE A 11 27.73 -4.64 12.29
C PHE A 11 27.82 -3.38 13.17
N GLU A 12 28.31 -2.25 12.64
CA GLU A 12 28.41 -0.98 13.36
C GLU A 12 27.13 -0.15 13.24
N LEU A 13 26.19 -0.56 12.38
CA LEU A 13 24.91 0.12 12.24
C LEU A 13 24.08 -0.03 13.52
N PRO A 14 23.42 1.05 14.00
CA PRO A 14 22.54 0.95 15.15
C PRO A 14 21.41 -0.06 14.93
N ASP A 15 21.09 -0.87 15.95
CA ASP A 15 20.00 -1.84 15.88
C ASP A 15 18.65 -1.21 15.49
N GLU A 16 18.45 0.05 15.86
CA GLU A 16 17.26 0.81 15.47
C GLU A 16 17.18 1.02 13.96
N THR A 17 18.31 1.31 13.32
CA THR A 17 18.41 1.44 11.87
C THR A 17 18.06 0.11 11.18
N LEU A 18 18.57 -1.01 11.71
CA LEU A 18 18.27 -2.35 11.19
C LEU A 18 16.79 -2.68 11.33
N ARG A 19 16.19 -2.44 12.51
CA ARG A 19 14.74 -2.64 12.73
C ARG A 19 13.88 -1.80 11.79
N ARG A 20 14.29 -0.55 11.54
CA ARG A 20 13.57 0.34 10.60
C ARG A 20 13.65 -0.17 9.17
N LEU A 21 14.81 -0.70 8.74
CA LEU A 21 14.98 -1.32 7.42
C LEU A 21 14.11 -2.56 7.22
N ASP A 22 13.84 -3.35 8.28
CA ASP A 22 12.93 -4.49 8.21
C ASP A 22 11.48 -4.08 7.88
N CYS A 23 11.12 -2.83 8.17
CA CYS A 23 9.81 -2.24 7.87
C CYS A 23 9.80 -1.39 6.59
N ALA A 24 10.84 -1.46 5.76
CA ALA A 24 10.92 -0.71 4.51
C ALA A 24 9.94 -1.28 3.45
N LEU A 25 9.17 -0.37 2.84
CA LEU A 25 8.21 -0.69 1.79
C LEU A 25 8.80 -0.52 0.39
N ALA A 26 9.74 0.41 0.22
CA ALA A 26 10.43 0.67 -1.04
C ALA A 26 11.88 1.07 -0.79
N HIS A 27 12.72 0.90 -1.82
CA HIS A 27 14.14 1.21 -1.81
C HIS A 27 14.55 1.83 -3.14
N ASP A 28 15.34 2.88 -3.09
CA ASP A 28 16.06 3.45 -4.22
C ASP A 28 17.54 3.62 -3.88
N GLY A 29 18.41 3.50 -4.88
CA GLY A 29 19.86 3.66 -4.74
C GLY A 29 20.41 4.48 -5.89
N SER A 30 20.96 5.65 -5.58
CA SER A 30 21.53 6.56 -6.56
C SER A 30 23.03 6.73 -6.34
N LEU A 31 23.82 6.73 -7.41
CA LEU A 31 25.22 7.20 -7.36
C LEU A 31 25.22 8.69 -7.00
N HIS A 32 25.97 9.06 -5.96
CA HIS A 32 26.11 10.44 -5.49
C HIS A 32 27.40 11.08 -6.01
N SER A 33 28.54 10.39 -5.87
CA SER A 33 29.83 10.83 -6.43
C SER A 33 30.61 9.64 -6.98
N ALA A 34 31.45 9.87 -7.98
CA ALA A 34 32.42 8.89 -8.47
C ALA A 34 33.73 9.58 -8.84
N HIS A 35 34.83 9.01 -8.36
CA HIS A 35 36.18 9.45 -8.65
C HIS A 35 37.04 8.26 -9.02
N HIS A 36 37.53 8.25 -10.27
CA HIS A 36 38.41 7.20 -10.78
C HIS A 36 39.73 7.84 -11.23
N SER A 37 40.85 7.41 -10.65
CA SER A 37 42.19 7.87 -11.07
C SER A 37 43.26 6.81 -10.86
N ALA A 38 44.14 6.62 -11.83
CA ALA A 38 45.30 5.72 -11.76
C ALA A 38 44.98 4.28 -11.28
N GLY A 39 43.80 3.74 -11.62
CA GLY A 39 43.36 2.41 -11.19
C GLY A 39 42.78 2.34 -9.78
N LEU A 40 42.75 3.47 -9.06
CA LEU A 40 41.99 3.68 -7.85
C LEU A 40 40.60 4.21 -8.20
N HIS A 41 39.59 3.77 -7.48
CA HIS A 41 38.23 4.29 -7.57
C HIS A 41 37.64 4.51 -6.18
N ARG A 42 36.85 5.57 -6.09
CA ARG A 42 35.96 5.87 -4.97
C ARG A 42 34.61 6.22 -5.56
N GLU A 43 33.56 5.53 -5.13
CA GLU A 43 32.18 5.82 -5.50
C GLU A 43 31.38 5.94 -4.21
N THR A 44 30.51 6.94 -4.14
CA THR A 44 29.55 7.08 -3.05
C THR A 44 28.16 6.88 -3.61
N TYR A 45 27.35 6.09 -2.91
CA TYR A 45 25.95 5.87 -3.24
C TYR A 45 25.09 6.34 -2.08
N ARG A 46 23.95 6.94 -2.42
CA ARG A 46 22.88 7.26 -1.50
C ARG A 46 21.78 6.24 -1.67
N HIS A 47 21.43 5.53 -0.61
CA HIS A 47 20.32 4.61 -0.58
C HIS A 47 19.21 5.17 0.28
N THR A 48 18.01 5.27 -0.27
CA THR A 48 16.85 5.82 0.43
C THR A 48 15.75 4.75 0.49
N TRP A 49 15.23 4.51 1.69
CA TRP A 49 14.10 3.62 1.94
C TRP A 49 12.88 4.41 2.39
N LEU A 50 11.72 4.06 1.85
CA LEU A 50 10.43 4.51 2.37
C LEU A 50 9.95 3.51 3.43
N LEU A 51 9.67 3.99 4.63
CA LEU A 51 9.22 3.17 5.76
C LEU A 51 7.69 3.12 5.86
N ALA A 52 7.18 2.12 6.58
CA ALA A 52 5.75 1.93 6.81
C ALA A 52 5.05 3.09 7.55
N ASP A 53 5.80 3.90 8.31
CA ASP A 53 5.31 5.11 8.98
C ASP A 53 5.26 6.35 8.07
N GLY A 54 5.65 6.20 6.78
CA GLY A 54 5.72 7.28 5.81
C GLY A 54 7.01 8.11 5.88
N SER A 55 7.92 7.82 6.81
CA SER A 55 9.23 8.47 6.88
C SER A 55 10.22 7.85 5.88
N ALA A 56 11.29 8.59 5.58
CA ALA A 56 12.41 8.09 4.81
C ALA A 56 13.61 7.78 5.72
N LEU A 57 14.32 6.70 5.42
CA LEU A 57 15.62 6.38 5.99
C LEU A 57 16.66 6.41 4.88
N THR A 58 17.77 7.10 5.10
CA THR A 58 18.87 7.18 4.14
C THR A 58 20.11 6.52 4.74
N LEU A 59 20.77 5.67 3.97
CA LEU A 59 22.12 5.18 4.24
C LEU A 59 23.04 5.53 3.08
N TRP A 60 24.30 5.75 3.41
CA TRP A 60 25.34 6.07 2.46
C TRP A 60 26.30 4.90 2.31
N GLU A 61 26.58 4.49 1.09
CA GLU A 61 27.58 3.47 0.78
C GLU A 61 28.83 4.12 0.19
N LEU A 62 30.00 3.77 0.73
CA LEU A 62 31.30 4.06 0.14
C LEU A 62 31.83 2.78 -0.50
N VAL A 63 32.05 2.82 -1.82
CA VAL A 63 32.72 1.76 -2.57
C VAL A 63 34.09 2.26 -2.97
N HIS A 64 35.14 1.57 -2.55
CA HIS A 64 36.50 2.00 -2.88
C HIS A 64 37.46 0.83 -3.04
N ASN A 65 38.60 1.10 -3.67
CA ASN A 65 39.73 0.20 -3.61
C ASN A 65 40.97 0.97 -3.10
N THR A 66 41.82 0.29 -2.33
CA THR A 66 43.01 0.93 -1.73
C THR A 66 44.27 0.69 -2.55
N ALA A 67 44.21 -0.18 -3.55
CA ALA A 67 45.30 -0.47 -4.47
C ALA A 67 44.77 -0.70 -5.90
N PRO A 68 45.52 -0.30 -6.95
CA PRO A 68 45.12 -0.55 -8.33
C PRO A 68 44.84 -2.03 -8.60
N GLY A 69 43.64 -2.33 -9.11
CA GLY A 69 43.22 -3.70 -9.43
C GLY A 69 42.85 -4.58 -8.21
N SER A 70 42.82 -4.02 -7.00
CA SER A 70 42.23 -4.72 -5.86
C SER A 70 40.70 -4.76 -5.94
N GLU A 71 40.11 -5.78 -5.33
CA GLU A 71 38.66 -5.93 -5.22
C GLU A 71 38.05 -4.73 -4.47
N PRO A 72 36.87 -4.25 -4.89
CA PRO A 72 36.20 -3.15 -4.23
C PRO A 72 35.75 -3.54 -2.82
N GLN A 73 36.01 -2.65 -1.89
CA GLN A 73 35.54 -2.68 -0.51
C GLN A 73 34.28 -1.83 -0.39
N HIS A 74 33.37 -2.26 0.49
CA HIS A 74 32.09 -1.62 0.70
C HIS A 74 31.98 -1.23 2.17
N GLU A 75 31.67 0.04 2.45
CA GLU A 75 31.37 0.55 3.79
C GLU A 75 30.03 1.27 3.76
N VAL A 76 29.25 1.21 4.84
CA VAL A 76 27.92 1.82 4.94
C VAL A 76 27.82 2.69 6.18
N TYR A 77 27.22 3.87 6.02
CA TYR A 77 27.11 4.90 7.05
C TYR A 77 25.68 5.43 7.13
N VAL A 78 25.26 5.82 8.33
CA VAL A 78 23.96 6.48 8.54
C VAL A 78 24.06 7.97 8.20
N ASP A 79 25.21 8.58 8.48
CA ASP A 79 25.47 9.99 8.29
C ASP A 79 26.39 10.24 7.07
N GLU A 80 26.09 11.29 6.31
CA GLU A 80 26.93 11.73 5.20
C GLU A 80 28.27 12.30 5.67
N GLU A 81 28.32 12.90 6.87
CA GLU A 81 29.56 13.41 7.47
C GLU A 81 30.51 12.27 7.82
N GLU A 82 30.00 11.16 8.36
CA GLU A 82 30.79 9.95 8.61
C GLU A 82 31.31 9.35 7.30
N LEU A 83 30.48 9.29 6.26
CA LEU A 83 30.88 8.90 4.91
C LEU A 83 32.01 9.79 4.37
N ARG A 84 31.89 11.12 4.51
CA ARG A 84 32.92 12.07 4.05
C ARG A 84 34.22 11.91 4.84
N ALA A 85 34.14 11.74 6.15
CA ALA A 85 35.30 11.44 6.99
C ALA A 85 35.95 10.13 6.55
N ALA A 86 35.15 9.11 6.23
CA ALA A 86 35.61 7.83 5.73
C ALA A 86 36.35 7.94 4.39
N GLY A 87 35.73 8.64 3.43
CA GLY A 87 36.28 8.88 2.09
C GLY A 87 37.55 9.74 2.10
N SER A 88 37.72 10.62 3.11
CA SER A 88 38.92 11.45 3.28
C SER A 88 40.16 10.65 3.72
N ARG A 89 39.97 9.44 4.25
CA ARG A 89 41.07 8.52 4.59
C ARG A 89 41.73 7.93 3.33
N LEU A 90 41.03 7.96 2.20
CA LEU A 90 41.51 7.42 0.94
C LEU A 90 42.48 8.42 0.29
N ALA A 91 43.57 7.92 -0.29
CA ALA A 91 44.58 8.74 -0.99
C ALA A 91 44.10 9.23 -2.37
N LEU A 92 42.83 9.61 -2.47
CA LEU A 92 42.17 10.13 -3.66
C LEU A 92 41.79 11.60 -3.41
N PRO A 93 41.87 12.47 -4.43
CA PRO A 93 41.40 13.86 -4.33
C PRO A 93 40.00 13.93 -3.71
N PRO A 94 39.67 14.95 -2.89
CA PRO A 94 38.34 15.10 -2.31
C PRO A 94 37.27 15.20 -3.40
N ASP A 95 36.05 14.75 -3.09
CA ASP A 95 34.92 14.87 -4.02
C ASP A 95 34.67 16.34 -4.37
N THR A 96 34.44 16.62 -5.64
CA THR A 96 33.92 17.91 -6.10
C THR A 96 32.40 17.94 -5.87
N PRO A 97 31.82 19.03 -5.33
CA PRO A 97 30.39 19.06 -5.04
C PRO A 97 29.52 18.96 -6.30
N ASP A 98 28.57 18.04 -6.18
CA ASP A 98 27.29 17.80 -6.86
C ASP A 98 27.18 17.80 -8.39
N PHE A 99 27.09 16.58 -8.92
CA PHE A 99 26.17 16.28 -10.02
C PHE A 99 24.89 15.72 -9.38
N GLU A 100 23.94 16.58 -9.01
CA GLU A 100 22.60 16.13 -8.61
C GLU A 100 21.90 15.53 -9.84
N LEU A 101 21.99 14.21 -10.00
CA LEU A 101 21.12 13.51 -10.93
C LEU A 101 19.69 13.54 -10.35
N PRO A 102 18.69 13.96 -11.14
CA PRO A 102 17.31 13.99 -10.68
C PRO A 102 16.89 12.59 -10.22
N VAL A 103 16.50 12.51 -8.95
CA VAL A 103 15.96 11.32 -8.30
C VAL A 103 14.71 10.89 -9.07
N GLN A 104 14.79 9.80 -9.82
CA GLN A 104 13.61 9.12 -10.34
C GLN A 104 13.19 8.09 -9.32
N VAL A 105 12.40 8.51 -8.33
CA VAL A 105 11.70 7.56 -7.47
C VAL A 105 10.71 6.84 -8.34
N GLN A 106 11.03 5.60 -8.72
CA GLN A 106 10.07 4.71 -9.34
C GLN A 106 9.16 4.17 -8.24
N LEU A 107 8.22 5.02 -7.80
CA LEU A 107 7.15 4.59 -6.91
C LEU A 107 6.44 3.44 -7.61
N SER A 108 6.28 2.32 -6.92
CA SER A 108 5.24 1.38 -7.31
C SER A 108 3.95 2.20 -7.43
N PRO A 109 3.20 2.10 -8.54
CA PRO A 109 1.98 2.87 -8.67
C PRO A 109 1.11 2.51 -7.47
N VAL A 110 0.97 3.45 -6.54
CA VAL A 110 -0.02 3.35 -5.48
C VAL A 110 -1.33 3.23 -6.25
N PRO A 111 -2.07 2.12 -6.14
CA PRO A 111 -3.36 2.00 -6.79
C PRO A 111 -4.14 3.25 -6.39
N THR A 112 -4.44 4.11 -7.36
CA THR A 112 -5.22 5.31 -7.06
C THR A 112 -6.52 4.79 -6.48
N PRO A 113 -6.84 5.14 -5.22
CA PRO A 113 -8.04 4.63 -4.61
C PRO A 113 -9.20 5.05 -5.50
N ARG A 114 -10.05 4.10 -5.90
CA ARG A 114 -11.18 4.38 -6.81
C ARG A 114 -12.18 5.36 -6.19
N HIS A 115 -12.10 5.52 -4.87
CA HIS A 115 -13.07 6.10 -3.98
C HIS A 115 -12.42 7.10 -3.02
N ALA A 116 -13.17 8.14 -2.66
CA ALA A 116 -12.83 9.03 -1.56
C ALA A 116 -13.29 8.38 -0.25
N TYR A 117 -12.38 7.68 0.40
CA TYR A 117 -12.69 6.96 1.64
C TYR A 117 -12.81 7.91 2.83
N VAL A 118 -13.83 7.67 3.65
CA VAL A 118 -13.96 8.32 4.95
C VAL A 118 -13.12 7.52 5.95
N PRO A 119 -12.15 8.15 6.64
CA PRO A 119 -11.40 7.49 7.71
C PRO A 119 -12.31 7.29 8.94
N ASP A 120 -11.97 6.28 9.73
CA ASP A 120 -12.62 5.84 10.99
C ASP A 120 -13.86 4.93 10.89
N ALA A 121 -13.97 4.05 11.90
CA ALA A 121 -15.03 3.07 12.12
C ALA A 121 -15.32 2.06 10.98
N SER A 122 -14.46 1.98 9.96
CA SER A 122 -14.65 1.14 8.77
C SER A 122 -14.78 -0.36 9.07
N ALA A 123 -13.94 -0.90 9.96
CA ALA A 123 -14.04 -2.30 10.39
C ALA A 123 -15.36 -2.60 11.15
N ASP A 124 -15.84 -1.66 11.98
CA ASP A 124 -17.13 -1.84 12.66
C ASP A 124 -18.30 -1.68 11.68
N HIS A 125 -18.18 -0.78 10.70
CA HIS A 125 -19.14 -0.65 9.61
C HIS A 125 -19.29 -1.96 8.83
N ALA A 126 -18.19 -2.56 8.40
CA ALA A 126 -18.19 -3.87 7.74
C ALA A 126 -18.86 -4.95 8.62
N ARG A 127 -18.53 -4.99 9.91
CA ARG A 127 -19.13 -5.94 10.85
C ARG A 127 -20.64 -5.73 11.01
N ARG A 128 -21.12 -4.48 11.06
CA ARG A 128 -22.57 -4.18 11.12
C ARG A 128 -23.27 -4.59 9.83
N LEU A 129 -22.67 -4.32 8.67
CA LEU A 129 -23.20 -4.70 7.36
C LEU A 129 -23.37 -6.22 7.25
N LEU A 130 -22.33 -6.99 7.55
CA LEU A 130 -22.37 -8.46 7.49
C LEU A 130 -23.37 -9.08 8.48
N ARG A 131 -23.62 -8.42 9.62
CA ARG A 131 -24.65 -8.87 10.58
C ARG A 131 -26.08 -8.60 10.12
N ARG A 132 -26.30 -7.54 9.33
CA ARG A 132 -27.60 -7.24 8.73
C ARG A 132 -27.93 -8.14 7.55
N ALA A 133 -26.92 -8.76 6.93
CA ALA A 133 -27.11 -9.68 5.81
C ALA A 133 -27.98 -10.88 6.20
N GLU A 134 -29.18 -10.95 5.63
CA GLU A 134 -30.16 -12.02 5.87
C GLU A 134 -30.09 -13.14 4.82
N ASN A 135 -29.27 -12.99 3.78
CA ASN A 135 -29.11 -13.99 2.73
C ASN A 135 -28.23 -15.18 3.16
N ALA A 136 -28.58 -16.38 2.69
CA ALA A 136 -27.88 -17.62 3.04
C ALA A 136 -26.47 -17.69 2.45
N ASP A 137 -26.25 -17.05 1.30
CA ASP A 137 -24.98 -16.90 0.58
C ASP A 137 -24.23 -15.62 0.97
N ARG A 138 -24.45 -15.13 2.20
CA ARG A 138 -23.69 -14.00 2.76
C ARG A 138 -22.18 -14.26 2.71
N PRO A 139 -21.36 -13.20 2.68
CA PRO A 139 -19.92 -13.36 2.59
C PRO A 139 -19.33 -14.23 3.72
N ASP A 140 -18.28 -14.99 3.38
CA ASP A 140 -17.66 -15.97 4.26
C ASP A 140 -16.80 -15.36 5.38
N ALA A 141 -16.32 -16.22 6.27
CA ALA A 141 -15.50 -15.82 7.40
C ALA A 141 -14.16 -15.22 6.97
N ASP A 142 -13.58 -15.68 5.86
CA ASP A 142 -12.30 -15.18 5.35
C ASP A 142 -12.44 -13.74 4.87
N LEU A 143 -13.54 -13.40 4.17
CA LEU A 143 -13.80 -12.02 3.78
C LEU A 143 -14.09 -11.14 5.00
N ALA A 144 -14.79 -11.67 6.00
CA ALA A 144 -15.05 -10.95 7.25
C ALA A 144 -13.74 -10.65 8.02
N ASP A 145 -12.79 -11.59 8.04
CA ASP A 145 -11.49 -11.42 8.66
C ASP A 145 -10.66 -10.35 7.93
N ARG A 146 -10.64 -10.38 6.60
CA ARG A 146 -10.00 -9.32 5.79
C ARG A 146 -10.57 -7.93 6.10
N LEU A 147 -11.89 -7.81 6.15
CA LEU A 147 -12.58 -6.54 6.45
C LEU A 147 -12.34 -6.03 7.88
N SER A 148 -11.88 -6.87 8.80
CA SER A 148 -11.48 -6.42 10.15
C SER A 148 -10.28 -5.46 10.14
N THR A 149 -9.49 -5.49 9.05
CA THR A 149 -8.33 -4.61 8.84
C THR A 149 -8.67 -3.31 8.10
N ALA A 150 -9.95 -3.10 7.74
CA ALA A 150 -10.38 -1.94 6.98
C ALA A 150 -10.11 -0.62 7.73
N CYS A 151 -9.41 0.30 7.05
CA CYS A 151 -9.08 1.63 7.56
C CYS A 151 -9.95 2.74 6.95
N GLY A 152 -10.56 2.50 5.79
CA GLY A 152 -11.46 3.44 5.12
C GLY A 152 -12.68 2.75 4.53
N HIS A 153 -13.80 3.46 4.43
CA HIS A 153 -14.96 2.99 3.68
C HIS A 153 -15.65 4.13 2.90
N GLN A 154 -16.27 3.78 1.77
CA GLN A 154 -17.17 4.66 1.03
C GLN A 154 -18.44 3.88 0.72
N ILE A 155 -19.58 4.57 0.83
CA ILE A 155 -20.88 4.02 0.42
C ILE A 155 -21.32 4.80 -0.82
N SER A 156 -21.62 4.09 -1.90
CA SER A 156 -22.15 4.67 -3.13
C SER A 156 -23.45 3.95 -3.52
N GLN A 157 -24.41 4.67 -4.08
CA GLN A 157 -25.65 4.07 -4.57
C GLN A 157 -25.50 3.77 -6.07
N ALA A 158 -25.51 2.48 -6.42
CA ALA A 158 -25.36 2.02 -7.79
C ALA A 158 -26.71 1.86 -8.52
N PHE A 159 -27.79 1.62 -7.78
CA PHE A 159 -29.15 1.49 -8.34
C PHE A 159 -30.23 1.89 -7.30
N GLY A 160 -31.35 2.40 -7.81
CA GLY A 160 -32.40 3.03 -7.00
C GLY A 160 -32.11 4.53 -6.85
N GLY A 161 -33.04 5.38 -7.27
CA GLY A 161 -32.90 6.84 -7.12
C GLY A 161 -33.80 7.38 -6.02
N PRO A 162 -33.56 8.60 -5.51
CA PRO A 162 -34.46 9.31 -4.60
C PRO A 162 -35.68 9.82 -5.39
N GLY A 163 -36.56 8.92 -5.81
CA GLY A 163 -37.66 9.23 -6.72
C GLY A 163 -38.85 8.31 -6.51
N ARG A 164 -39.68 8.62 -5.51
CA ARG A 164 -41.05 8.10 -5.45
C ARG A 164 -41.85 8.68 -6.62
N THR A 165 -42.02 7.92 -7.70
CA THR A 165 -43.07 8.20 -8.69
C THR A 165 -43.81 6.91 -9.06
N GLY A 166 -45.01 6.78 -8.48
CA GLY A 166 -46.15 6.12 -9.12
C GLY A 166 -46.22 4.60 -9.08
N ARG A 167 -47.12 4.09 -8.23
CA ARG A 167 -47.66 2.72 -8.13
C ARG A 167 -46.68 1.69 -7.55
N ALA A 168 -47.09 1.02 -6.48
CA ALA A 168 -46.32 0.08 -5.66
C ALA A 168 -45.59 -0.97 -6.51
N ARG A 169 -44.36 -0.62 -6.89
CA ARG A 169 -43.41 -1.48 -7.57
C ARG A 169 -42.31 -1.70 -6.55
N ILE A 170 -42.06 -2.97 -6.26
CA ILE A 170 -41.05 -3.44 -5.31
C ILE A 170 -39.80 -2.56 -5.44
N GLY A 171 -39.51 -1.80 -4.39
CA GLY A 171 -38.36 -0.90 -4.38
C GLY A 171 -37.13 -1.73 -4.07
N PHE A 172 -36.25 -1.89 -5.05
CA PHE A 172 -34.89 -2.36 -4.81
C PHE A 172 -33.96 -1.14 -4.80
N SER A 173 -33.00 -1.15 -3.90
CA SER A 173 -31.85 -0.24 -3.90
C SER A 173 -30.58 -1.08 -3.81
N LEU A 174 -29.56 -0.70 -4.58
CA LEU A 174 -28.25 -1.35 -4.60
C LEU A 174 -27.21 -0.34 -4.15
N TYR A 175 -26.48 -0.69 -3.11
CA TYR A 175 -25.39 0.10 -2.57
C TYR A 175 -24.07 -0.66 -2.68
N GLU A 176 -23.04 0.03 -3.13
CA GLU A 176 -21.66 -0.44 -3.00
C GLU A 176 -21.11 0.09 -1.68
N HIS A 177 -20.52 -0.82 -0.90
CA HIS A 177 -19.72 -0.53 0.27
C HIS A 177 -18.27 -0.89 -0.08
N ALA A 178 -17.52 0.11 -0.55
CA ALA A 178 -16.11 -0.04 -0.83
C ALA A 178 -15.32 0.13 0.48
N PHE A 179 -14.34 -0.74 0.71
CA PHE A 179 -13.46 -0.71 1.88
C PHE A 179 -12.00 -0.65 1.42
N LEU A 180 -11.24 0.25 2.04
CA LEU A 180 -9.78 0.32 1.92
C LEU A 180 -9.16 -0.45 3.08
N LEU A 181 -8.31 -1.43 2.77
CA LEU A 181 -7.57 -2.24 3.74
C LEU A 181 -6.21 -1.62 4.07
N ARG A 182 -5.60 -2.05 5.17
CA ARG A 182 -4.30 -1.53 5.63
C ARG A 182 -3.14 -1.85 4.69
N ASP A 183 -3.25 -2.92 3.90
CA ASP A 183 -2.29 -3.29 2.86
C ASP A 183 -2.47 -2.50 1.55
N GLY A 184 -3.44 -1.56 1.51
CA GLY A 184 -3.75 -0.75 0.33
C GLY A 184 -4.70 -1.44 -0.66
N ALA A 185 -5.15 -2.67 -0.40
CA ALA A 185 -6.13 -3.33 -1.24
C ALA A 185 -7.54 -2.74 -1.05
N GLU A 186 -8.33 -2.72 -2.13
CA GLU A 186 -9.74 -2.35 -2.10
C GLU A 186 -10.63 -3.59 -2.18
N VAL A 187 -11.68 -3.61 -1.37
CA VAL A 187 -12.70 -4.66 -1.35
C VAL A 187 -14.08 -4.03 -1.38
N SER A 188 -14.93 -4.42 -2.32
CA SER A 188 -16.33 -3.96 -2.39
C SER A 188 -17.29 -5.04 -1.92
N LEU A 189 -18.25 -4.64 -1.08
CA LEU A 189 -19.45 -5.41 -0.78
C LEU A 189 -20.66 -4.73 -1.42
N TRP A 190 -21.64 -5.52 -1.83
CA TRP A 190 -22.84 -5.05 -2.53
C TRP A 190 -24.06 -5.36 -1.69
N GLU A 191 -24.69 -4.32 -1.14
CA GLU A 191 -25.93 -4.40 -0.35
C GLU A 191 -27.14 -4.19 -1.26
N VAL A 192 -28.05 -5.15 -1.23
CA VAL A 192 -29.38 -5.03 -1.83
C VAL A 192 -30.38 -4.82 -0.70
N GLU A 193 -30.99 -3.64 -0.69
CA GLU A 193 -32.12 -3.33 0.17
C GLU A 193 -33.43 -3.45 -0.62
N HIS A 194 -34.39 -4.24 -0.12
CA HIS A 194 -35.69 -4.40 -0.79
C HIS A 194 -36.84 -4.78 0.15
N THR A 195 -38.07 -4.63 -0.35
CA THR A 195 -39.30 -5.14 0.31
C THR A 195 -39.97 -6.28 -0.45
N ALA A 196 -39.24 -6.92 -1.38
CA ALA A 196 -39.63 -8.08 -2.18
C ALA A 196 -39.76 -9.40 -1.38
N THR A 197 -40.29 -9.35 -0.16
CA THR A 197 -40.51 -10.53 0.68
C THR A 197 -42.00 -10.88 0.74
N PRO A 198 -42.38 -12.14 1.01
CA PRO A 198 -43.79 -12.55 1.09
C PRO A 198 -44.63 -11.73 2.09
N ASP A 199 -43.99 -11.22 3.14
CA ASP A 199 -44.56 -10.39 4.22
C ASP A 199 -44.33 -8.88 4.01
N GLY A 200 -43.63 -8.48 2.94
CA GLY A 200 -43.34 -7.09 2.61
C GLY A 200 -42.36 -6.38 3.56
N ARG A 201 -41.69 -7.12 4.47
CA ARG A 201 -40.69 -6.56 5.38
C ARG A 201 -39.45 -6.10 4.61
N HIS A 202 -38.74 -5.15 5.19
CA HIS A 202 -37.44 -4.73 4.68
C HIS A 202 -36.43 -5.88 4.84
N MET A 203 -35.68 -6.14 3.78
CA MET A 203 -34.68 -7.19 3.67
C MET A 203 -33.36 -6.58 3.21
N CYS A 204 -32.27 -7.00 3.86
CA CYS A 204 -30.90 -6.65 3.49
C CYS A 204 -30.16 -7.90 3.05
N GLU A 205 -29.79 -7.98 1.78
CA GLU A 205 -28.93 -9.04 1.25
C GLU A 205 -27.55 -8.43 0.93
N VAL A 206 -26.46 -9.11 1.29
CA VAL A 206 -25.09 -8.62 1.05
C VAL A 206 -24.31 -9.65 0.23
N TYR A 207 -23.60 -9.16 -0.79
CA TYR A 207 -22.88 -9.99 -1.75
C TYR A 207 -21.44 -9.51 -1.94
N ALA A 208 -20.55 -10.44 -2.28
CA ALA A 208 -19.15 -10.12 -2.59
C ALA A 208 -18.94 -9.56 -4.01
N SER A 209 -19.96 -9.60 -4.88
CA SER A 209 -19.87 -9.07 -6.25
C SER A 209 -21.17 -8.38 -6.70
N GLU A 210 -21.01 -7.36 -7.55
CA GLU A 210 -22.14 -6.64 -8.16
C GLU A 210 -23.00 -7.58 -9.00
N ASP A 211 -22.39 -8.44 -9.80
CA ASP A 211 -23.08 -9.36 -10.68
C ASP A 211 -23.96 -10.34 -9.89
N THR A 212 -23.46 -10.86 -8.77
CA THR A 212 -24.25 -11.73 -7.89
C THR A 212 -25.44 -10.96 -7.30
N ALA A 213 -25.22 -9.73 -6.83
CA ALA A 213 -26.27 -8.87 -6.29
C ALA A 213 -27.35 -8.55 -7.33
N ARG A 214 -26.96 -8.16 -8.55
CA ARG A 214 -27.90 -7.88 -9.66
C ARG A 214 -28.69 -9.11 -10.06
N ARG A 215 -28.05 -10.28 -10.20
CA ARG A 215 -28.74 -11.53 -10.49
C ARG A 215 -29.70 -11.92 -9.37
N ALA A 216 -29.36 -11.66 -8.11
CA ALA A 216 -30.28 -11.89 -6.99
C ALA A 216 -31.51 -11.00 -7.10
N MET A 217 -31.32 -9.70 -7.35
CA MET A 217 -32.42 -8.76 -7.59
C MET A 217 -33.36 -9.21 -8.71
N GLU A 218 -32.81 -9.65 -9.85
CA GLU A 218 -33.59 -10.17 -10.98
C GLU A 218 -34.43 -11.40 -10.59
N ARG A 219 -33.82 -12.37 -9.88
CA ARG A 219 -34.53 -13.57 -9.40
C ARG A 219 -35.66 -13.19 -8.44
N ARG A 220 -35.43 -12.25 -7.53
CA ARG A 220 -36.45 -11.79 -6.57
C ARG A 220 -37.58 -11.05 -7.27
N ALA A 221 -37.26 -10.18 -8.23
CA ALA A 221 -38.25 -9.47 -9.02
C ALA A 221 -39.17 -10.44 -9.77
N ALA A 222 -38.62 -11.51 -10.36
CA ALA A 222 -39.39 -12.54 -11.06
C ALA A 222 -40.29 -13.38 -10.13
N GLN A 223 -39.91 -13.57 -8.86
CA GLN A 223 -40.69 -14.35 -7.89
C GLN A 223 -41.90 -13.59 -7.32
N VAL A 224 -41.87 -12.26 -7.39
CA VAL A 224 -42.94 -11.38 -6.85
C VAL A 224 -43.80 -10.78 -7.97
N SER A 225 -43.43 -11.00 -9.24
CA SER A 225 -44.31 -10.75 -10.39
C SER A 225 -45.39 -11.84 -10.48
N PRO A 226 -46.69 -11.49 -10.53
CA PRO A 226 -47.79 -12.43 -10.63
C PRO A 226 -47.86 -13.15 -11.99
#